data_AF-A0A0F6IJN6-F1
#
_entry.id   AF-A0A0F6IJN6-F1
#
_cell.length_a   1.000
_cell.length_b   1.000
_cell.length_c   1.000
_cell.angle_alpha   90.00
_cell.angle_beta   90.00
_cell.angle_gamma   90.00
#
_symmetry.space_group_name_H-M   'P 1'
#
loop_
_entity.id
_entity.type
_entity.pdbx_description
1 polymer ?
#
loop_
_entity_poly.entity_id
_entity_poly.type
_entity_poly.pdbx_seq_one_letter_code
_entity_poly.pdbx_strand_id
1 'polypeptide(L)'
;IFTFIWSLRKVLNTKKSILYFNLPFLSLLISICFVFDFFGTIFDKKDFLFFAELIPGSVICYSIFLERFFPSLFGKVIVSIPDTNLVKEIELETIPTPEAKEIKKYKYPHRDLLEGIELEKVNTKLNHFIDSKGFIDEELRLPDFAADLGLTTHQASYYLNQYLNMSYTEFLQFHRINEVKNMIRIKLNYNLLTIALECGFNSASSFHRACIKFTGKSPRELKIYIQSNEDSSLTILKKPKIQSHS
;
A
#
# COMPACT_ATOMS: atom_id res chain seq x y z
N ILE A 1 10.54 0.99 -36.13
CA ILE A 1 11.03 -0.38 -36.45
C ILE A 1 12.16 -0.81 -35.51
N PHE A 2 13.26 -0.03 -35.40
CA PHE A 2 14.38 -0.35 -34.50
C PHE A 2 13.95 -0.53 -33.02
N THR A 3 13.15 0.41 -32.51
CA THR A 3 12.59 0.38 -31.15
C THR A 3 11.74 -0.86 -30.88
N PHE A 4 10.95 -1.28 -31.86
CA PHE A 4 10.16 -2.52 -31.81
C PHE A 4 11.04 -3.76 -31.72
N ILE A 5 12.01 -3.91 -32.63
CA ILE A 5 12.93 -5.06 -32.66
C ILE A 5 13.72 -5.14 -31.35
N TRP A 6 14.23 -4.00 -30.87
CA TRP A 6 14.95 -3.93 -29.61
C TRP A 6 14.07 -4.31 -28.41
N SER A 7 12.85 -3.76 -28.33
CA SER A 7 11.91 -4.06 -27.26
C SER A 7 11.48 -5.52 -27.27
N LEU A 8 11.17 -6.07 -28.45
CA LEU A 8 10.77 -7.47 -28.61
C LEU A 8 11.92 -8.41 -28.22
N ARG A 9 13.14 -8.14 -28.68
CA ARG A 9 14.34 -8.90 -28.33
C ARG A 9 14.59 -8.86 -26.81
N LYS A 10 14.42 -7.69 -26.18
CA LYS A 10 14.58 -7.51 -24.73
C LYS A 10 13.56 -8.33 -23.94
N VAL A 11 12.30 -8.36 -24.37
CA VAL A 11 11.23 -9.14 -23.71
C VAL A 11 11.47 -10.65 -23.91
N LEU A 12 11.80 -11.08 -25.13
CA LEU A 12 12.10 -12.49 -25.44
C LEU A 12 13.31 -13.01 -24.64
N ASN A 13 14.36 -12.21 -24.52
CA ASN A 13 15.56 -12.59 -23.77
C ASN A 13 15.35 -12.64 -22.24
N THR A 14 14.28 -12.04 -21.70
CA THR A 14 14.09 -11.92 -20.24
C THR A 14 13.08 -12.90 -19.64
N LYS A 15 12.52 -13.86 -20.40
CA LYS A 15 11.51 -14.86 -19.94
C LYS A 15 10.39 -14.24 -19.07
N LYS A 16 10.02 -12.99 -19.32
CA LYS A 16 8.99 -12.29 -18.54
C LYS A 16 7.59 -12.77 -18.94
N SER A 17 6.62 -12.55 -18.05
CA SER A 17 5.21 -12.86 -18.29
C SER A 17 4.71 -12.23 -19.60
N ILE A 18 3.73 -12.89 -20.24
CA ILE A 18 3.08 -12.48 -21.50
C ILE A 18 2.63 -11.00 -21.47
N LEU A 19 2.35 -10.47 -20.28
CA LEU A 19 1.94 -9.10 -20.02
C LEU A 19 2.93 -8.03 -20.53
N TYR A 20 4.24 -8.35 -20.56
CA TYR A 20 5.27 -7.42 -21.03
C TYR A 20 5.34 -7.33 -22.56
N PHE A 21 4.65 -8.20 -23.31
CA PHE A 21 4.54 -8.13 -24.77
C PHE A 21 3.62 -7.00 -25.25
N ASN A 22 2.81 -6.41 -24.36
CA ASN A 22 2.00 -5.23 -24.68
C ASN A 22 2.88 -4.01 -25.04
N LEU A 23 4.08 -3.90 -24.48
CA LEU A 23 5.02 -2.81 -24.74
C LEU A 23 5.65 -2.85 -26.14
N PRO A 24 6.24 -3.98 -26.62
CA PRO A 24 6.65 -4.09 -28.00
C PRO A 24 5.48 -3.98 -28.97
N PHE A 25 4.29 -4.50 -28.63
CA PHE A 25 3.10 -4.32 -29.47
C PHE A 25 2.75 -2.84 -29.69
N LEU A 26 2.79 -2.01 -28.64
CA LEU A 26 2.58 -0.57 -28.75
C LEU A 26 3.62 0.09 -29.69
N SER A 27 4.89 -0.29 -29.54
CA SER A 27 5.97 0.24 -30.39
C SER A 27 5.85 -0.17 -31.86
N LEU A 28 5.23 -1.34 -32.13
CA LEU A 28 4.92 -1.79 -33.48
C LEU A 28 3.85 -0.91 -34.12
N LEU A 29 2.76 -0.63 -33.39
CA LEU A 29 1.66 0.22 -33.88
C LEU A 29 2.15 1.64 -34.22
N ILE A 30 2.97 2.22 -33.35
CA ILE A 30 3.60 3.53 -33.60
C ILE A 30 4.49 3.47 -34.85
N SER A 31 5.24 2.38 -35.04
CA SER A 31 6.06 2.22 -36.24
C SER A 31 5.24 2.08 -37.51
N ILE A 32 4.08 1.42 -37.45
CA ILE A 32 3.15 1.28 -38.59
C ILE A 32 2.55 2.65 -38.93
N CYS A 33 2.24 3.46 -37.92
CA CYS A 33 1.76 4.84 -38.10
C CYS A 33 2.72 5.67 -38.94
N PHE A 34 4.02 5.69 -38.60
CA PHE A 34 5.02 6.44 -39.37
C PHE A 34 5.17 5.95 -40.81
N VAL A 35 4.97 4.65 -41.05
CA VAL A 35 5.01 4.09 -42.41
C VAL A 35 3.82 4.63 -43.21
N PHE A 36 2.61 4.57 -42.66
CA PHE A 36 1.42 5.11 -43.34
C PHE A 36 1.50 6.60 -43.59
N ASP A 37 2.06 7.37 -42.64
CA ASP A 37 2.28 8.80 -42.79
C ASP A 37 3.26 9.14 -43.94
N PHE A 38 4.38 8.39 -44.02
CA PHE A 38 5.34 8.50 -45.11
C PHE A 38 4.74 8.15 -46.48
N PHE A 39 3.97 7.05 -46.55
CA PHE A 39 3.27 6.66 -47.78
C PHE A 39 2.16 7.66 -48.15
N GLY A 40 1.44 8.20 -47.17
CA GLY A 40 0.43 9.25 -47.38
C GLY A 40 1.05 10.51 -47.98
N THR A 41 2.22 10.92 -47.48
CA THR A 41 2.96 12.08 -47.98
C THR A 41 3.50 11.86 -49.40
N ILE A 42 4.03 10.67 -49.71
CA ILE A 42 4.61 10.38 -51.04
C ILE A 42 3.55 10.24 -52.12
N PHE A 43 2.44 9.57 -51.82
CA PHE A 43 1.41 9.24 -52.81
C PHE A 43 0.26 10.24 -52.84
N ASP A 44 0.26 11.25 -51.95
CA ASP A 44 -0.80 12.27 -51.78
C ASP A 44 -2.21 11.66 -51.72
N LYS A 45 -2.31 10.47 -51.11
CA LYS A 45 -3.58 9.74 -50.97
C LYS A 45 -4.18 9.96 -49.59
N LYS A 46 -5.36 10.57 -49.58
CA LYS A 46 -6.15 10.87 -48.37
C LYS A 46 -6.43 9.64 -47.52
N ASP A 47 -6.59 8.46 -48.13
CA ASP A 47 -6.85 7.22 -47.39
C ASP A 47 -5.70 6.87 -46.42
N PHE A 48 -4.44 7.02 -46.85
CA PHE A 48 -3.29 6.72 -46.00
C PHE A 48 -3.10 7.75 -44.88
N LEU A 49 -3.39 9.03 -45.16
CA LEU A 49 -3.39 10.09 -44.15
C LEU A 49 -4.47 9.85 -43.09
N PHE A 50 -5.66 9.37 -43.50
CA PHE A 50 -6.72 9.02 -42.57
C PHE A 50 -6.31 7.88 -41.61
N PHE A 51 -5.67 6.83 -42.13
CA PHE A 51 -5.14 5.76 -41.27
C PHE A 51 -4.00 6.25 -40.36
N ALA A 52 -3.15 7.15 -40.84
CA ALA A 52 -2.10 7.77 -40.02
C ALA A 52 -2.65 8.59 -38.85
N GLU A 53 -3.86 9.16 -38.98
CA GLU A 53 -4.53 9.90 -37.90
C GLU A 53 -5.34 8.98 -36.95
N LEU A 54 -5.89 7.88 -37.46
CA LEU A 54 -6.67 6.91 -36.67
C LEU A 54 -5.80 6.07 -35.72
N ILE A 55 -4.61 5.64 -36.18
CA ILE A 55 -3.73 4.74 -35.44
C ILE A 55 -3.28 5.34 -34.10
N PRO A 56 -2.82 6.61 -34.01
CA PRO A 56 -2.46 7.24 -32.74
C PRO A 56 -3.62 7.28 -31.74
N GLY A 57 -4.84 7.57 -32.19
CA GLY A 57 -6.03 7.56 -31.34
C GLY A 57 -6.28 6.18 -30.71
N SER A 58 -6.18 5.12 -31.52
CA SER A 58 -6.30 3.74 -31.04
C SER A 58 -5.19 3.36 -30.05
N VAL A 59 -3.95 3.79 -30.32
CA VAL A 59 -2.79 3.60 -29.44
C VAL A 59 -3.00 4.27 -28.08
N ILE A 60 -3.52 5.50 -28.05
CA ILE A 60 -3.83 6.23 -26.82
C ILE A 60 -4.93 5.49 -26.03
N CYS A 61 -6.04 5.12 -26.68
CA CYS A 61 -7.13 4.36 -26.05
C CYS A 61 -6.63 3.05 -25.44
N TYR A 62 -5.81 2.30 -26.18
CA TYR A 62 -5.22 1.05 -25.71
C TYR A 62 -4.25 1.28 -24.53
N SER A 63 -3.47 2.36 -24.55
CA SER A 63 -2.57 2.70 -23.43
C SER A 63 -3.34 3.00 -22.13
N ILE A 64 -4.45 3.76 -22.22
CA ILE A 64 -5.33 4.06 -21.08
C ILE A 64 -5.99 2.78 -20.55
N PHE A 65 -6.43 1.90 -21.46
CA PHE A 65 -6.98 0.60 -21.09
C PHE A 65 -5.95 -0.25 -20.33
N LEU A 66 -4.72 -0.32 -20.82
CA LEU A 66 -3.66 -1.04 -20.12
C LEU A 66 -3.29 -0.40 -18.77
N GLU A 67 -3.29 0.93 -18.64
CA GLU A 67 -3.07 1.62 -17.36
C GLU A 67 -4.16 1.25 -16.34
N ARG A 68 -5.42 1.13 -16.78
CA ARG A 68 -6.55 0.76 -15.91
C ARG A 68 -6.49 -0.68 -15.41
N PHE A 69 -6.20 -1.63 -16.30
CA PHE A 69 -6.24 -3.06 -15.98
C PHE A 69 -4.89 -3.58 -15.43
N PHE A 70 -3.78 -2.94 -15.79
CA PHE A 70 -2.43 -3.35 -15.44
C PHE A 70 -1.57 -2.17 -14.96
N PRO A 71 -1.94 -1.52 -13.84
CA PRO A 71 -1.20 -0.35 -13.32
C PRO A 71 0.26 -0.66 -12.97
N SER A 72 0.60 -1.94 -12.71
CA SER A 72 1.97 -2.38 -12.47
C SER A 72 2.89 -2.25 -13.69
N LEU A 73 2.36 -2.18 -14.92
CA LEU A 73 3.16 -2.01 -16.15
C LEU A 73 3.66 -0.58 -16.33
N PHE A 74 2.84 0.40 -15.91
CA PHE A 74 3.12 1.82 -16.08
C PHE A 74 3.64 2.49 -14.82
N GLY A 75 3.85 1.70 -13.75
CA GLY A 75 4.59 2.04 -12.54
C GLY A 75 4.70 3.53 -12.28
N LYS A 76 3.56 4.19 -12.10
CA LYS A 76 3.51 5.60 -11.72
C LYS A 76 4.07 5.60 -10.31
N VAL A 77 5.36 5.85 -10.17
CA VAL A 77 5.92 6.27 -8.90
C VAL A 77 5.30 7.64 -8.65
N ILE A 78 4.07 7.64 -8.12
CA ILE A 78 3.52 8.80 -7.45
C ILE A 78 4.41 8.93 -6.23
N VAL A 79 5.52 9.64 -6.40
CA VAL A 79 6.16 10.32 -5.30
C VAL A 79 5.09 11.30 -4.84
N SER A 80 4.30 10.92 -3.84
CA SER A 80 3.73 11.92 -2.94
C SER A 80 4.94 12.67 -2.42
N ILE A 81 5.12 13.90 -2.89
CA ILE A 81 6.13 14.85 -2.44
C ILE A 81 5.55 15.47 -1.16
N PRO A 82 6.04 15.13 0.03
CA PRO A 82 6.22 16.11 1.08
C PRO A 82 7.64 16.67 0.93
N ASP A 83 7.68 17.92 0.50
CA ASP A 83 8.71 18.91 0.75
C ASP A 83 10.17 18.59 0.36
N THR A 84 10.56 19.25 -0.74
CA THR A 84 11.83 19.97 -0.94
C THR A 84 13.06 19.36 -0.25
N ASN A 85 13.90 18.71 -1.05
CA ASN A 85 15.29 19.08 -1.28
C ASN A 85 15.90 18.08 -2.27
N LEU A 86 16.91 18.54 -3.02
CA LEU A 86 17.72 17.82 -4.02
C LEU A 86 17.29 18.02 -5.49
N VAL A 87 17.50 19.27 -5.94
CA VAL A 87 18.04 19.51 -7.29
C VAL A 87 19.49 19.03 -7.31
N LYS A 88 19.75 17.94 -8.05
CA LYS A 88 21.02 17.40 -8.62
C LYS A 88 20.80 15.89 -8.74
N GLU A 89 20.81 15.22 -9.89
CA GLU A 89 21.23 15.53 -11.25
C GLU A 89 20.27 14.79 -12.19
N ILE A 90 19.92 15.41 -13.30
CA ILE A 90 19.50 14.69 -14.50
C ILE A 90 20.80 14.29 -15.18
N GLU A 91 21.13 13.00 -15.18
CA GLU A 91 21.96 12.43 -16.23
C GLU A 91 21.37 11.09 -16.66
N LEU A 92 20.79 11.13 -17.86
CA LEU A 92 20.42 9.99 -18.67
C LEU A 92 21.71 9.32 -19.13
N GLU A 93 22.08 8.20 -18.50
CA GLU A 93 22.88 7.19 -19.17
C GLU A 93 22.22 5.82 -19.13
N THR A 94 22.24 5.22 -20.31
CA THR A 94 21.56 4.01 -20.73
C THR A 94 22.08 2.74 -20.04
N ILE A 95 21.11 1.91 -19.65
CA ILE A 95 21.20 0.55 -19.10
C ILE A 95 22.17 -0.37 -19.88
N PRO A 96 22.89 -1.26 -19.18
CA PRO A 96 22.76 -2.68 -19.48
C PRO A 96 22.25 -3.46 -18.26
N THR A 97 21.12 -4.14 -18.46
CA THR A 97 20.50 -5.07 -17.52
C THR A 97 21.38 -6.31 -17.41
N PRO A 98 21.56 -6.84 -16.19
CA PRO A 98 21.59 -8.28 -16.00
C PRO A 98 20.40 -8.71 -15.14
N GLU A 99 19.66 -9.67 -15.70
CA GLU A 99 19.11 -10.86 -15.04
C GLU A 99 18.28 -10.69 -13.76
N ALA A 100 17.07 -11.26 -13.82
CA ALA A 100 16.30 -11.68 -12.67
C ALA A 100 17.10 -12.68 -11.83
N LYS A 101 17.92 -12.15 -10.92
CA LYS A 101 18.18 -12.76 -9.62
C LYS A 101 17.26 -12.05 -8.65
N GLU A 102 16.74 -12.81 -7.69
CA GLU A 102 15.99 -12.38 -6.51
C GLU A 102 16.28 -10.92 -6.14
N ILE A 103 15.28 -10.19 -5.63
CA ILE A 103 15.49 -8.88 -5.01
C ILE A 103 16.45 -9.08 -3.83
N LYS A 104 17.75 -9.16 -4.10
CA LYS A 104 18.80 -8.80 -3.19
C LYS A 104 18.60 -7.31 -3.06
N LYS A 105 17.83 -6.93 -2.03
CA LYS A 105 18.01 -5.64 -1.37
C LYS A 105 19.50 -5.37 -1.45
N TYR A 106 19.91 -4.33 -2.18
CA TYR A 106 21.27 -3.85 -2.07
C TYR A 106 21.44 -3.49 -0.59
N LYS A 107 21.95 -4.46 0.17
CA LYS A 107 22.27 -4.32 1.57
C LYS A 107 23.54 -3.49 1.55
N TYR A 108 23.36 -2.18 1.39
CA TYR A 108 24.19 -1.23 2.13
C TYR A 108 24.34 -1.83 3.53
N PRO A 109 25.56 -1.84 4.11
CA PRO A 109 25.75 -2.40 5.45
C PRO A 109 24.62 -1.84 6.30
N HIS A 110 23.84 -2.74 6.92
CA HIS A 110 22.63 -2.40 7.65
C HIS A 110 23.10 -1.56 8.81
N ARG A 111 23.24 -0.26 8.59
CA ARG A 111 23.63 0.69 9.61
C ARG A 111 22.41 0.70 10.50
N ASP A 112 22.56 0.11 11.68
CA ASP A 112 21.47 0.08 12.63
C ASP A 112 21.16 1.53 12.95
N LEU A 113 20.00 2.01 12.51
CA LEU A 113 19.66 3.42 12.65
C LEU A 113 19.42 3.80 14.12
N LEU A 114 19.31 2.78 14.97
CA LEU A 114 19.23 2.88 16.41
C LEU A 114 20.58 2.60 17.10
N GLU A 115 21.70 2.51 16.36
CA GLU A 115 23.03 2.36 16.95
C GLU A 115 23.33 3.54 17.89
N GLY A 116 23.61 3.23 19.16
CA GLY A 116 23.79 4.22 20.23
C GLY A 116 22.50 4.72 20.89
N ILE A 117 21.33 4.24 20.45
CA ILE A 117 20.05 4.52 21.11
C ILE A 117 19.74 3.41 22.11
N GLU A 118 19.34 3.81 23.30
CA GLU A 118 18.95 2.88 24.35
C GLU A 118 17.52 2.36 24.11
N LEU A 119 17.42 1.15 23.54
CA LEU A 119 16.15 0.54 23.12
C LEU A 119 15.14 0.40 24.27
N GLU A 120 15.60 0.14 25.48
CA GLU A 120 14.76 0.05 26.69
C GLU A 120 14.00 1.36 26.97
N LYS A 121 14.65 2.50 26.77
CA LYS A 121 14.00 3.82 26.93
C LYS A 121 12.94 4.04 25.86
N VAL A 122 13.21 3.63 24.62
CA VAL A 122 12.24 3.71 23.52
C VAL A 122 11.03 2.83 23.82
N ASN A 123 11.23 1.60 24.26
CA ASN A 123 10.15 0.68 24.64
C ASN A 123 9.31 1.23 25.79
N THR A 124 9.96 1.82 26.80
CA THR A 124 9.26 2.44 27.94
C THR A 124 8.36 3.59 27.48
N LYS A 125 8.87 4.46 26.60
CA LYS A 125 8.08 5.56 26.02
C LYS A 125 6.96 5.06 25.12
N LEU A 126 7.20 4.01 24.34
CA LEU A 126 6.18 3.38 23.51
C LEU A 126 5.03 2.83 24.36
N ASN A 127 5.34 2.13 25.46
CA ASN A 127 4.33 1.62 26.38
C ASN A 127 3.52 2.76 27.00
N HIS A 128 4.19 3.83 27.46
CA HIS A 128 3.50 5.02 27.96
C HIS A 128 2.58 5.66 26.91
N PHE A 129 3.03 5.76 25.66
CA PHE A 129 2.21 6.25 24.53
C PHE A 129 0.96 5.38 24.30
N ILE A 130 1.10 4.05 24.42
CA ILE A 130 -0.03 3.12 24.30
C ILE A 130 -0.99 3.26 25.49
N ASP A 131 -0.46 3.31 26.72
CA ASP A 131 -1.26 3.41 27.94
C ASP A 131 -2.05 4.72 28.03
N SER A 132 -1.44 5.82 27.60
CA SER A 132 -2.09 7.13 27.47
C SER A 132 -3.05 7.22 26.29
N LYS A 133 -3.15 6.15 25.47
CA LYS A 133 -3.95 6.09 24.25
C LYS A 133 -3.62 7.20 23.24
N GLY A 134 -2.36 7.59 23.13
CA GLY A 134 -1.90 8.59 22.16
C GLY A 134 -2.26 8.25 20.71
N PHE A 135 -2.52 6.97 20.41
CA PHE A 135 -2.98 6.51 19.10
C PHE A 135 -4.42 6.94 18.74
N ILE A 136 -5.24 7.43 19.68
CA ILE A 136 -6.63 7.84 19.40
C ILE A 136 -6.69 9.15 18.60
N ASP A 137 -5.68 10.01 18.70
CA ASP A 137 -5.66 11.26 17.95
C ASP A 137 -5.67 10.98 16.43
N GLU A 138 -6.70 11.48 15.76
CA GLU A 138 -6.92 11.30 14.32
C GLU A 138 -5.89 12.03 13.48
N GLU A 139 -5.34 13.14 14.00
CA GLU A 139 -4.38 13.99 13.30
C GLU A 139 -2.93 13.58 13.58
N LEU A 140 -2.70 12.59 14.45
CA LEU A 140 -1.37 12.11 14.80
C LEU A 140 -0.57 11.70 13.56
N ARG A 141 0.59 12.32 13.39
CA ARG A 141 1.52 12.04 12.28
C ARG A 141 2.75 11.32 12.81
N LEU A 142 3.48 10.68 11.89
CA LEU A 142 4.72 9.97 12.22
C LEU A 142 5.78 10.86 12.92
N PRO A 143 5.96 12.15 12.55
CA PRO A 143 6.87 13.04 13.28
C PRO A 143 6.47 13.26 14.74
N ASP A 144 5.17 13.41 15.02
CA ASP A 144 4.66 13.63 16.38
C ASP A 144 4.87 12.37 17.24
N PHE A 145 4.53 11.22 16.68
CA PHE A 145 4.84 9.92 17.29
C PHE A 145 6.34 9.73 17.53
N ALA A 146 7.18 10.12 16.58
CA ALA A 146 8.63 10.02 16.74
C ALA A 146 9.13 10.91 17.88
N ALA A 147 8.59 12.14 18.00
CA ALA A 147 8.91 13.05 19.09
C ALA A 147 8.54 12.47 20.47
N ASP A 148 7.36 11.84 20.59
CA ASP A 148 6.95 11.16 21.83
C ASP A 148 7.92 10.04 22.24
N LEU A 149 8.42 9.29 21.26
CA LEU A 149 9.43 8.24 21.48
C LEU A 149 10.84 8.81 21.71
N GLY A 150 11.07 10.09 21.45
CA GLY A 150 12.39 10.71 21.47
C GLY A 150 13.30 10.23 20.33
N LEU A 151 12.71 9.92 19.18
CA LEU A 151 13.38 9.47 17.96
C LEU A 151 13.21 10.49 16.84
N THR A 152 14.09 10.43 15.84
CA THR A 152 13.81 11.07 14.55
C THR A 152 12.72 10.30 13.78
N THR A 153 12.03 10.97 12.85
CA THR A 153 11.00 10.34 12.00
C THR A 153 11.52 9.08 11.29
N HIS A 154 12.76 9.11 10.79
CA HIS A 154 13.36 7.96 10.11
C HIS A 154 13.70 6.83 11.08
N GLN A 155 14.16 7.15 12.30
CA GLN A 155 14.41 6.15 13.34
C GLN A 155 13.12 5.50 13.84
N ALA A 156 12.05 6.28 14.04
CA ALA A 156 10.75 5.73 14.43
C ALA A 156 10.19 4.78 13.35
N SER A 157 10.27 5.17 12.08
CA SER A 157 9.88 4.28 10.97
C SER A 157 10.71 3.01 10.94
N TYR A 158 12.03 3.12 11.11
CA TYR A 158 12.93 1.98 11.16
C TYR A 158 12.64 1.08 12.36
N TYR A 159 12.43 1.66 13.55
CA TYR A 159 12.09 0.95 14.78
C TYR A 159 10.80 0.13 14.60
N LEU A 160 9.72 0.75 14.12
CA LEU A 160 8.45 0.05 13.88
C LEU A 160 8.61 -1.11 12.89
N ASN A 161 9.30 -0.87 11.76
CA ASN A 161 9.47 -1.89 10.73
C ASN A 161 10.39 -3.03 11.14
N GLN A 162 11.49 -2.76 11.86
CA GLN A 162 12.48 -3.77 12.20
C GLN A 162 12.17 -4.52 13.50
N TYR A 163 11.66 -3.81 14.51
CA TYR A 163 11.44 -4.40 15.83
C TYR A 163 9.99 -4.85 16.03
N LEU A 164 9.02 -4.13 15.45
CA LEU A 164 7.60 -4.50 15.57
C LEU A 164 7.05 -5.18 14.31
N ASN A 165 7.81 -5.21 13.20
CA ASN A 165 7.37 -5.71 11.89
C ASN A 165 6.05 -5.06 11.41
N MET A 166 5.88 -3.77 11.69
CA MET A 166 4.69 -3.00 11.30
C MET A 166 5.10 -1.66 10.73
N SER A 167 4.37 -1.20 9.71
CA SER A 167 4.39 0.22 9.32
C SER A 167 3.67 1.07 10.37
N TYR A 168 3.94 2.38 10.38
CA TYR A 168 3.27 3.34 11.26
C TYR A 168 1.73 3.27 11.18
N THR A 169 1.20 3.23 9.96
CA THR A 169 -0.25 3.14 9.75
C THR A 169 -0.81 1.82 10.28
N GLU A 170 -0.09 0.71 10.15
CA GLU A 170 -0.51 -0.58 10.70
C GLU A 170 -0.48 -0.58 12.22
N PHE A 171 0.57 -0.02 12.82
CA PHE A 171 0.69 0.14 14.26
C PHE A 171 -0.52 0.89 14.83
N LEU A 172 -0.85 2.07 14.28
CA LEU A 172 -2.03 2.82 14.72
C LEU A 172 -3.32 2.02 14.55
N GLN A 173 -3.57 1.48 13.35
CA GLN A 173 -4.79 0.72 13.09
C GLN A 173 -4.93 -0.49 14.00
N PHE A 174 -3.84 -1.17 14.35
CA PHE A 174 -3.84 -2.31 15.26
C PHE A 174 -4.32 -1.90 16.66
N HIS A 175 -3.74 -0.85 17.25
CA HIS A 175 -4.14 -0.35 18.56
C HIS A 175 -5.56 0.21 18.56
N ARG A 176 -5.94 0.98 17.53
CA ARG A 176 -7.31 1.50 17.36
C ARG A 176 -8.35 0.38 17.25
N ILE A 177 -8.07 -0.70 16.49
CA ILE A 177 -8.98 -1.86 16.41
C ILE A 177 -9.14 -2.55 17.76
N ASN A 178 -8.06 -2.70 18.51
CA ASN A 178 -8.15 -3.31 19.84
C ASN A 178 -8.98 -2.45 20.79
N GLU A 179 -8.84 -1.12 20.70
CA GLU A 179 -9.70 -0.21 21.47
C GLU A 179 -11.17 -0.26 21.04
N VAL A 180 -11.45 -0.35 19.73
CA VAL A 180 -12.82 -0.59 19.23
C VAL A 180 -13.41 -1.86 19.82
N LYS A 181 -12.64 -2.96 19.89
CA LYS A 181 -13.13 -4.21 20.49
C LYS A 181 -13.51 -4.01 21.96
N ASN A 182 -12.72 -3.24 22.72
CA ASN A 182 -13.02 -2.91 24.12
C ASN A 182 -14.29 -2.05 24.22
N MET A 183 -14.41 -1.02 23.38
CA MET A 183 -15.55 -0.11 23.39
C MET A 183 -16.88 -0.78 22.99
N ILE A 184 -16.84 -1.78 22.08
CA ILE A 184 -18.04 -2.56 21.71
C ILE A 184 -18.62 -3.31 22.93
N ARG A 185 -17.77 -3.80 23.83
CA ARG A 185 -18.20 -4.51 25.07
C ARG A 185 -18.86 -3.55 26.06
N ILE A 186 -18.35 -2.32 26.17
CA ILE A 186 -18.84 -1.32 27.12
C ILE A 186 -20.12 -0.63 26.59
N LYS A 187 -20.14 -0.29 25.29
CA LYS A 187 -21.21 0.51 24.65
C LYS A 187 -22.02 -0.32 23.64
N LEU A 188 -22.73 -1.35 24.11
CA LEU A 188 -23.49 -2.30 23.28
C LEU A 188 -24.47 -1.63 22.28
N ASN A 189 -25.09 -0.52 22.67
CA ASN A 189 -26.13 0.17 21.92
C ASN A 189 -25.61 1.26 20.95
N TYR A 190 -24.31 1.53 20.92
CA TYR A 190 -23.77 2.57 20.06
C TYR A 190 -23.60 2.09 18.61
N ASN A 191 -23.70 3.04 17.68
CA ASN A 191 -23.36 2.81 16.28
C ASN A 191 -21.87 2.47 16.19
N LEU A 192 -21.55 1.37 15.50
CA LEU A 192 -20.19 0.87 15.35
C LEU A 192 -19.27 1.89 14.66
N LEU A 193 -19.79 2.65 13.68
CA LEU A 193 -19.00 3.69 13.03
C LEU A 193 -18.64 4.79 14.03
N THR A 194 -19.58 5.22 14.86
CA THR A 194 -19.33 6.23 15.91
C THR A 194 -18.26 5.75 16.89
N ILE A 195 -18.32 4.49 17.32
CA ILE A 195 -17.27 3.89 18.16
C ILE A 195 -15.90 3.94 17.44
N ALA A 196 -15.86 3.61 16.14
CA ALA A 196 -14.62 3.66 15.38
C ALA A 196 -14.05 5.08 15.29
N LEU A 197 -14.89 6.10 15.06
CA LEU A 197 -14.47 7.49 15.05
C LEU A 197 -13.93 7.90 16.44
N GLU A 198 -14.62 7.56 17.53
CA GLU A 198 -14.14 7.80 18.91
C GLU A 198 -12.78 7.12 19.20
N CYS A 199 -12.48 6.01 18.52
CA CYS A 199 -11.20 5.31 18.62
C CYS A 199 -10.13 5.83 17.63
N GLY A 200 -10.36 6.96 16.96
CA GLY A 200 -9.36 7.61 16.11
C GLY A 200 -9.39 7.19 14.65
N PHE A 201 -10.42 6.50 14.16
CA PHE A 201 -10.54 6.27 12.72
C PHE A 201 -11.12 7.49 12.02
N ASN A 202 -10.43 8.02 11.01
CA ASN A 202 -10.89 9.18 10.24
C ASN A 202 -11.99 8.87 9.19
N SER A 203 -12.30 7.59 8.94
CA SER A 203 -13.25 7.19 7.90
C SER A 203 -13.71 5.74 8.05
N ALA A 204 -14.93 5.46 7.57
CA ALA A 204 -15.50 4.11 7.50
C ALA A 204 -14.64 3.15 6.66
N SER A 205 -14.06 3.65 5.56
CA SER A 205 -13.20 2.83 4.69
C SER A 205 -11.90 2.43 5.37
N SER A 206 -11.26 3.34 6.13
CA SER A 206 -10.06 3.02 6.91
C SER A 206 -10.35 1.98 7.97
N PHE A 207 -11.44 2.18 8.71
CA PHE A 207 -11.91 1.23 9.72
C PHE A 207 -12.21 -0.15 9.12
N HIS A 208 -12.94 -0.22 8.00
CA HIS A 208 -13.26 -1.49 7.35
C HIS A 208 -12.00 -2.27 6.94
N ARG A 209 -11.02 -1.60 6.33
CA ARG A 209 -9.74 -2.23 5.97
C ARG A 209 -9.01 -2.78 7.20
N ALA A 210 -8.97 -2.00 8.28
CA ALA A 210 -8.36 -2.43 9.54
C ALA A 210 -9.08 -3.64 10.16
N CYS A 211 -10.41 -3.66 10.18
CA CYS A 211 -11.20 -4.81 10.65
C CYS A 211 -10.82 -6.08 9.90
N ILE A 212 -10.87 -6.05 8.57
CA ILE A 212 -10.55 -7.23 7.75
C ILE A 212 -9.12 -7.66 7.98
N LYS A 213 -8.18 -6.71 7.98
CA LYS A 213 -6.75 -7.00 8.11
C LYS A 213 -6.38 -7.65 9.46
N PHE A 214 -6.87 -7.09 10.57
CA PHE A 214 -6.43 -7.51 11.91
C PHE A 214 -7.35 -8.54 12.57
N THR A 215 -8.55 -8.76 12.04
CA THR A 215 -9.53 -9.68 12.64
C THR A 215 -10.09 -10.72 11.67
N GLY A 216 -9.86 -10.53 10.37
CA GLY A 216 -10.45 -11.37 9.31
C GLY A 216 -11.96 -11.20 9.17
N LYS A 217 -12.58 -10.20 9.81
CA LYS A 217 -14.03 -9.99 9.86
C LYS A 217 -14.39 -8.60 9.38
N SER A 218 -15.53 -8.47 8.72
CA SER A 218 -16.12 -7.17 8.43
C SER A 218 -16.53 -6.46 9.74
N PRO A 219 -16.69 -5.13 9.75
CA PRO A 219 -17.13 -4.41 10.94
C PRO A 219 -18.39 -4.99 11.60
N ARG A 220 -19.40 -5.33 10.80
CA ARG A 220 -20.66 -5.89 11.31
C ARG A 220 -20.45 -7.26 11.96
N GLU A 221 -19.70 -8.14 11.31
CA GLU A 221 -19.35 -9.45 11.84
C GLU A 221 -18.51 -9.34 13.11
N LEU A 222 -17.59 -8.38 13.18
CA LEU A 222 -16.78 -8.13 14.36
C LEU A 222 -17.67 -7.76 15.57
N LYS A 223 -18.65 -6.86 15.38
CA LYS A 223 -19.59 -6.50 16.45
C LYS A 223 -20.38 -7.71 16.95
N ILE A 224 -20.94 -8.50 16.03
CA ILE A 224 -21.71 -9.72 16.36
C ILE A 224 -20.83 -10.72 17.12
N TYR A 225 -19.62 -10.98 16.61
CA TYR A 225 -18.68 -11.94 17.18
C TYR A 225 -18.28 -11.58 18.63
N ILE A 226 -18.08 -10.30 18.91
CA ILE A 226 -17.73 -9.84 20.26
C ILE A 226 -18.92 -10.01 21.20
N GLN A 227 -20.12 -9.62 20.76
CA GLN A 227 -21.34 -9.75 21.55
C GLN A 227 -21.69 -11.22 21.86
N SER A 228 -21.57 -12.12 20.87
CA SER A 228 -21.85 -13.55 21.06
C SER A 228 -20.86 -14.26 22.00
N ASN A 229 -19.59 -13.83 22.02
CA ASN A 229 -18.57 -14.43 22.87
C ASN A 229 -18.63 -13.93 24.32
N GLU A 230 -19.20 -12.74 24.55
CA GLU A 230 -19.46 -12.21 25.89
C GLU A 230 -20.60 -12.98 26.56
N ASP A 231 -21.68 -13.26 25.81
CA ASP A 231 -22.78 -14.12 26.27
C ASP A 231 -22.30 -15.55 26.60
N SER A 232 -21.35 -16.07 25.81
CA SER A 232 -20.76 -17.41 26.05
C SER A 232 -19.90 -17.44 27.32
N SER A 233 -19.14 -16.38 27.61
CA SER A 233 -18.32 -16.27 28.82
C SER A 233 -19.16 -16.03 30.08
N LEU A 234 -20.27 -15.29 29.96
CA LEU A 234 -21.27 -15.11 31.02
C LEU A 234 -22.07 -16.40 31.30
N THR A 235 -22.22 -17.28 30.31
CA THR A 235 -22.90 -18.58 30.47
C THR A 235 -22.00 -19.61 31.19
N ILE A 236 -20.67 -19.49 31.08
CA ILE A 236 -19.72 -20.39 31.77
C ILE A 236 -19.61 -20.09 33.28
N LEU A 237 -19.92 -18.86 33.72
CA LEU A 237 -20.01 -18.50 35.15
C LEU A 237 -21.33 -18.93 35.82
N LYS A 238 -22.24 -19.62 35.11
CA LYS A 238 -23.42 -20.25 35.71
C LYS A 238 -23.36 -21.76 35.56
N LYS A 239 -22.80 -22.46 36.55
CA LYS A 239 -23.19 -23.84 36.96
C LYS A 239 -22.55 -24.21 38.31
N PRO A 240 -23.16 -25.05 39.18
CA PRO A 240 -24.47 -25.71 39.12
C PRO A 240 -25.41 -25.35 40.30
N LYS A 241 -26.72 -25.58 40.15
CA LYS A 241 -27.63 -25.70 41.30
C LYS A 241 -27.28 -27.01 42.04
N ILE A 242 -26.98 -26.86 43.32
CA ILE A 242 -26.82 -27.94 44.30
C ILE A 242 -28.12 -28.75 44.35
N GLN A 243 -28.01 -30.07 44.32
CA GLN A 243 -29.10 -31.00 44.65
C GLN A 243 -29.55 -30.75 46.09
N SER A 244 -30.81 -30.34 46.28
CA SER A 244 -31.46 -30.41 47.58
C SER A 244 -32.00 -31.82 47.79
N HIS A 245 -31.41 -32.53 48.75
CA HIS A 245 -32.01 -33.67 49.41
C HIS A 245 -33.39 -33.31 49.99
N SER A 246 -34.36 -34.17 49.73
CA SER A 246 -35.49 -34.47 50.61
C SER A 246 -35.87 -35.92 50.39
#